data_AF-A0A7X4DT41-F1
#
_entry.id   AF-A0A7X4DT41-F1
#
_cell.length_a   1.000
_cell.length_b   1.000
_cell.length_c   1.000
_cell.angle_alpha   90.00
_cell.angle_beta   90.00
_cell.angle_gamma   90.00
#
_symmetry.space_group_name_H-M   'P 1'
#
loop_
_entity.id
_entity.type
_entity.pdbx_description
1 polymer ?
#
loop_
_entity_poly.entity_id
_entity_poly.type
_entity_poly.pdbx_seq_one_letter_code
_entity_poly.pdbx_strand_id
1 'polypeptide(L)'
;MTETAVNPLEATDTEVARAYAAERKENIRTFVRTSPDYYIKMFDKIGASAKFTPTLNLAAGLFGPVWFGARGLWNWALPFLIIEALAIVQIARGLFGDLAADAMARIASIEGTLELRRKQLAAAIENNTDKIDVYQRTVDSLEANIGGIRDEAAALAAQGPAIALTGLGILVLAKLAQSLAANTALEARFSDWISDRSIRSGIPMLQIAFSAIFMALIVAAAVLHYSFPGRFTLLSDFPTDPEVRLTSIAGVEGFFNWAVLNGEALFDAITYCIRLVLDALEIVFVSTPWIVIASLIILLTWLTAGVRMAIYSGAFLAYMGLLDFWEKAMTTLALLGTAACLSIIIGIPLGMFAARRPRFY
;
A
#
# COMPACT_ATOMS: atom_id res chain seq x y z
N MET A 1 9.40 43.22 42.31
CA MET A 1 9.93 43.37 40.94
C MET A 1 10.18 41.97 40.41
N THR A 2 9.19 41.41 39.74
CA THR A 2 9.25 40.08 39.13
C THR A 2 9.87 40.24 37.74
N GLU A 3 11.13 39.83 37.59
CA GLU A 3 11.72 39.59 36.27
C GLU A 3 10.90 38.51 35.59
N THR A 4 10.09 38.90 34.61
CA THR A 4 9.54 37.99 33.62
C THR A 4 10.73 37.39 32.89
N ALA A 5 11.09 36.15 33.24
CA ALA A 5 12.04 35.34 32.50
C ALA A 5 11.55 35.25 31.05
N VAL A 6 12.13 36.09 30.19
CA VAL A 6 11.88 36.07 28.75
C VAL A 6 12.27 34.69 28.26
N ASN A 7 11.37 34.03 27.54
CA ASN A 7 11.64 32.74 26.94
C ASN A 7 12.91 32.87 26.07
N PRO A 8 13.99 32.12 26.32
CA PRO A 8 15.24 32.22 25.57
C PRO A 8 15.06 32.04 24.06
N LEU A 9 13.96 31.42 23.64
CA LEU A 9 13.59 31.20 22.24
C LEU A 9 12.98 32.44 21.56
N GLU A 10 12.52 33.45 22.32
CA GLU A 10 11.92 34.68 21.77
C GLU A 10 12.92 35.86 21.70
N ALA A 11 14.03 35.78 22.45
CA ALA A 11 15.06 36.82 22.50
C ALA A 11 16.10 36.66 21.36
N THR A 12 15.66 36.88 20.11
CA THR A 12 16.49 36.76 18.89
C THR A 12 17.71 37.68 18.83
N ASP A 13 17.79 38.71 19.68
CA ASP A 13 18.88 39.70 19.71
C ASP A 13 19.98 39.45 20.77
N THR A 14 19.89 38.36 21.53
CA THR A 14 20.94 38.00 22.49
C THR A 14 22.17 37.39 21.82
N GLU A 15 23.36 37.62 22.38
CA GLU A 15 24.63 37.06 21.87
C GLU A 15 24.58 35.52 21.80
N VAL A 16 23.90 34.90 22.76
CA VAL A 16 23.66 33.45 22.82
C VAL A 16 22.79 32.97 21.65
N ALA A 17 21.70 33.68 21.31
CA ALA A 17 20.86 33.35 20.17
C ALA A 17 21.60 33.48 18.83
N ARG A 18 22.47 34.50 18.70
CA ARG A 18 23.32 34.68 17.50
C ARG A 18 24.37 33.58 17.38
N ALA A 19 24.99 33.17 18.49
CA ALA A 19 25.94 32.05 18.53
C ALA A 19 25.27 30.72 18.14
N TYR A 20 24.10 30.42 18.70
CA TYR A 20 23.31 29.23 18.36
C TYR A 20 22.89 29.21 16.88
N ALA A 21 22.45 30.36 16.34
CA ALA A 21 22.08 30.47 14.93
C ALA A 21 23.30 30.29 14.00
N ALA A 22 24.49 30.78 14.38
CA ALA A 22 25.72 30.55 13.65
C ALA A 22 26.14 29.07 13.66
N GLU A 23 26.06 28.42 14.83
CA GLU A 23 26.36 27.00 14.98
C GLU A 23 25.40 26.12 14.16
N ARG A 24 24.09 26.42 14.19
CA ARG A 24 23.08 25.72 13.38
C ARG A 24 23.40 25.83 11.88
N LYS A 25 23.79 27.01 11.39
CA LYS A 25 24.17 27.21 9.97
C LYS A 25 25.39 26.37 9.59
N GLU A 26 26.39 26.27 10.46
CA GLU A 26 27.57 25.45 10.21
C GLU A 26 27.27 23.95 10.26
N ASN A 27 26.39 23.53 11.17
CA ASN A 27 25.85 22.17 11.20
C ASN A 27 25.11 21.84 9.90
N ILE A 28 24.29 22.75 9.36
CA ILE A 28 23.59 22.56 8.07
C ILE A 28 24.60 22.42 6.91
N ARG A 29 25.67 23.25 6.90
CA ARG A 29 26.75 23.17 5.91
C ARG A 29 27.42 21.80 5.91
N THR A 30 27.75 21.31 7.10
CA THR A 30 28.36 20.00 7.31
C THR A 30 27.41 18.86 6.91
N PHE A 31 26.12 18.99 7.24
CA PHE A 31 25.11 17.97 6.98
C PHE A 31 24.80 17.81 5.49
N VAL A 32 24.53 18.91 4.79
CA VAL A 32 24.05 18.85 3.41
C VAL A 32 25.20 18.72 2.41
N ARG A 33 26.32 19.41 2.66
CA ARG A 33 27.51 19.58 1.80
C ARG A 33 27.27 20.22 0.42
N THR A 34 26.09 20.01 -0.17
CA THR A 34 25.72 20.49 -1.51
C THR A 34 24.71 21.63 -1.42
N SER A 35 25.01 22.75 -2.09
CA SER A 35 24.17 23.96 -2.08
C SER A 35 23.73 24.41 -0.68
N PRO A 36 24.66 24.58 0.28
CA PRO A 36 24.33 24.84 1.68
C PRO A 36 23.48 26.10 1.89
N ASP A 37 23.74 27.18 1.14
CA ASP A 37 23.02 28.43 1.30
C ASP A 37 21.53 28.33 0.91
N TYR A 38 21.19 27.42 0.00
CA TYR A 38 19.79 27.11 -0.31
C TYR A 38 19.10 26.42 0.87
N TYR A 39 19.72 25.37 1.43
CA TYR A 39 19.12 24.60 2.52
C TYR A 39 19.06 25.37 3.83
N ILE A 40 20.03 26.25 4.11
CA ILE A 40 19.95 27.18 5.25
C ILE A 40 18.67 28.02 5.16
N LYS A 41 18.43 28.67 4.01
CA LYS A 41 17.22 29.48 3.80
C LYS A 41 15.94 28.66 3.92
N MET A 42 15.91 27.45 3.39
CA MET A 42 14.72 26.59 3.46
C MET A 42 14.47 26.08 4.87
N PHE A 43 15.49 25.65 5.61
CA PHE A 43 15.35 25.17 6.99
C PHE A 43 15.00 26.29 7.96
N ASP A 44 15.48 27.51 7.73
CA ASP A 44 15.04 28.69 8.49
C ASP A 44 13.55 28.99 8.23
N LYS A 45 13.12 28.91 6.97
CA LYS A 45 11.70 29.10 6.60
C LYS A 45 10.78 28.03 7.19
N ILE A 46 11.24 26.77 7.23
CA ILE A 46 10.48 25.64 7.79
C ILE A 46 10.40 25.78 9.31
N GLY A 47 11.53 26.00 9.98
CA GLY A 47 11.59 26.12 11.45
C GLY A 47 10.89 27.37 12.02
N ALA A 48 10.65 28.41 11.21
CA ALA A 48 9.94 29.62 11.65
C ALA A 48 8.42 29.43 11.82
N SER A 49 7.85 28.28 11.41
CA SER A 49 6.41 28.02 11.48
C SER A 49 6.14 26.65 12.11
N ALA A 50 5.23 26.59 13.09
CA ALA A 50 4.73 25.33 13.63
C ALA A 50 3.80 24.57 12.65
N LYS A 51 3.34 25.23 11.57
CA LYS A 51 2.51 24.62 10.51
C LYS A 51 3.36 24.22 9.31
N PHE A 52 2.87 23.25 8.52
CA PHE A 52 3.49 22.84 7.26
C PHE A 52 3.72 24.03 6.33
N THR A 53 4.97 24.24 5.92
CA THR A 53 5.37 25.29 4.98
C THR A 53 5.79 24.68 3.64
N PRO A 54 5.04 24.92 2.56
CA PRO A 54 5.41 24.39 1.25
C PRO A 54 6.71 25.06 0.79
N THR A 55 7.73 24.24 0.50
CA THR A 55 8.99 24.69 -0.06
C THR A 55 9.33 23.82 -1.27
N LEU A 56 9.69 24.44 -2.38
CA LEU A 56 9.88 23.73 -3.65
C LEU A 56 11.35 23.35 -3.83
N ASN A 57 11.63 22.05 -3.86
CA ASN A 57 12.93 21.51 -4.22
C ASN A 57 12.91 20.94 -5.64
N LEU A 58 13.49 21.67 -6.59
CA LEU A 58 13.56 21.25 -8.00
C LEU A 58 14.43 20.01 -8.20
N ALA A 59 15.50 19.84 -7.42
CA ALA A 59 16.37 18.66 -7.54
C ALA A 59 15.62 17.39 -7.11
N ALA A 60 14.84 17.47 -6.03
CA ALA A 60 14.02 16.35 -5.59
C ALA A 60 12.86 16.05 -6.55
N GLY A 61 12.27 17.08 -7.16
CA GLY A 61 11.30 16.87 -8.25
C GLY A 61 11.94 16.17 -9.45
N LEU A 62 13.07 16.66 -9.95
CA LEU A 62 13.72 16.09 -11.15
C LEU A 62 14.18 14.64 -10.94
N PHE A 63 14.92 14.37 -9.87
CA PHE A 63 15.51 13.06 -9.59
C PHE A 63 14.57 12.12 -8.81
N GLY A 64 13.48 12.64 -8.26
CA GLY A 64 12.45 11.86 -7.57
C GLY A 64 12.99 10.94 -6.47
N PRO A 65 12.60 9.65 -6.46
CA PRO A 65 13.01 8.66 -5.46
C PRO A 65 14.53 8.53 -5.32
N VAL A 66 15.28 8.76 -6.40
CA VAL A 66 16.75 8.68 -6.40
C VAL A 66 17.35 9.75 -5.48
N TRP A 67 16.76 10.95 -5.46
CA TRP A 67 17.21 12.02 -4.57
C TRP A 67 17.00 11.66 -3.09
N PHE A 68 15.84 11.07 -2.76
CA PHE A 68 15.54 10.63 -1.40
C PHE A 68 16.45 9.47 -0.97
N GLY A 69 16.62 8.46 -1.82
CA GLY A 69 17.49 7.31 -1.55
C GLY A 69 18.96 7.69 -1.41
N ALA A 70 19.46 8.60 -2.25
CA ALA A 70 20.82 9.13 -2.18
C ALA A 70 21.13 9.88 -0.87
N ARG A 71 20.10 10.42 -0.21
CA ARG A 71 20.19 11.08 1.10
C ARG A 71 19.79 10.16 2.26
N GLY A 72 19.57 8.87 1.97
CA GLY A 72 19.17 7.84 2.94
C GLY A 72 17.73 7.96 3.46
N LEU A 73 16.89 8.77 2.83
CA LEU A 73 15.47 8.96 3.16
C LEU A 73 14.60 7.82 2.57
N TRP A 74 14.90 6.57 2.93
CA TRP A 74 14.27 5.39 2.33
C TRP A 74 12.75 5.28 2.57
N ASN A 75 12.27 5.77 3.72
CA ASN A 75 10.84 5.83 4.04
C ASN A 75 10.05 6.71 3.06
N TRP A 76 10.72 7.69 2.44
CA TRP A 76 10.12 8.52 1.39
C TRP A 76 10.43 7.97 -0.01
N ALA A 77 11.64 7.44 -0.21
CA ALA A 77 12.08 6.94 -1.51
C ALA A 77 11.21 5.77 -2.02
N LEU A 78 10.86 4.80 -1.16
CA LEU A 78 10.12 3.60 -1.59
C LEU A 78 8.66 3.87 -1.98
N PRO A 79 7.84 4.60 -1.20
CA PRO A 79 6.47 4.93 -1.64
C PRO A 79 6.46 5.74 -2.93
N PHE A 80 7.38 6.71 -3.07
CA PHE A 80 7.50 7.49 -4.29
C PHE A 80 7.98 6.65 -5.47
N LEU A 81 8.85 5.66 -5.26
CA LEU A 81 9.24 4.72 -6.31
C LEU A 81 8.02 3.94 -6.81
N ILE A 82 7.17 3.44 -5.92
CA ILE A 82 5.96 2.69 -6.31
C ILE A 82 5.06 3.56 -7.18
N ILE A 83 4.81 4.80 -6.75
CA ILE A 83 3.95 5.74 -7.50
C ILE A 83 4.58 6.09 -8.86
N GLU A 84 5.87 6.40 -8.91
CA GLU A 84 6.55 6.69 -10.18
C GLU A 84 6.62 5.47 -11.10
N ALA A 85 6.88 4.27 -10.56
CA ALA A 85 6.86 3.04 -11.34
C ALA A 85 5.48 2.81 -11.97
N LEU A 86 4.40 2.98 -11.22
CA LEU A 86 3.03 2.89 -11.76
C LEU A 86 2.75 3.91 -12.85
N ALA A 87 3.23 5.15 -12.68
CA ALA A 87 3.07 6.21 -13.66
C ALA A 87 3.84 5.91 -14.95
N ILE A 88 5.12 5.53 -14.82
CA ILE A 88 6.00 5.19 -15.94
C ILE A 88 5.50 3.93 -16.67
N VAL A 89 5.02 2.92 -15.93
CA VAL A 89 4.40 1.72 -16.51
C VAL A 89 3.16 2.08 -17.32
N GLN A 90 2.28 2.96 -16.83
CA GLN A 90 1.11 3.40 -17.60
C GLN A 90 1.49 4.16 -18.87
N ILE A 91 2.49 5.05 -18.79
CA ILE A 91 3.02 5.77 -19.95
C ILE A 91 3.59 4.78 -20.97
N ALA A 92 4.45 3.86 -20.53
CA ALA A 92 5.06 2.87 -21.41
C ALA A 92 4.03 1.92 -22.03
N ARG A 93 3.07 1.43 -21.23
CA ARG A 93 1.99 0.55 -21.70
C ARG A 93 1.07 1.27 -22.69
N GLY A 94 0.74 2.53 -22.45
CA GLY A 94 -0.13 3.30 -23.32
C GLY A 94 0.52 3.73 -24.65
N LEU A 95 1.83 4.00 -24.66
CA LEU A 95 2.56 4.44 -25.85
C LEU A 95 3.15 3.29 -26.68
N PHE A 96 3.65 2.25 -26.01
CA PHE A 96 4.44 1.19 -26.64
C PHE A 96 3.99 -0.22 -26.25
N GLY A 97 3.05 -0.36 -25.32
CA GLY A 97 2.64 -1.65 -24.81
C GLY A 97 1.68 -2.38 -25.74
N ASP A 98 1.76 -3.71 -25.70
CA ASP A 98 0.83 -4.57 -26.43
C ASP A 98 -0.45 -4.79 -25.61
N LEU A 99 -1.35 -3.80 -25.65
CA LEU A 99 -2.63 -3.81 -24.94
C LEU A 99 -3.57 -4.93 -25.41
N ALA A 100 -3.35 -5.44 -26.62
CA ALA A 100 -4.18 -6.47 -27.25
C ALA A 100 -3.56 -7.88 -27.14
N ALA A 101 -2.38 -8.03 -26.54
CA ALA A 101 -1.67 -9.32 -26.44
C ALA A 101 -2.56 -10.45 -25.90
N ASP A 102 -3.28 -10.19 -24.80
CA ASP A 102 -4.16 -11.19 -24.18
C ASP A 102 -5.39 -11.52 -25.05
N ALA A 103 -5.89 -10.55 -25.82
CA ALA A 103 -6.98 -10.76 -26.76
C ALA A 103 -6.51 -11.59 -27.96
N MET A 104 -5.30 -11.31 -28.48
CA MET A 104 -4.67 -12.07 -29.56
C MET A 104 -4.31 -13.49 -29.15
N ALA A 105 -3.83 -13.70 -27.92
CA ALA A 105 -3.59 -15.04 -27.38
C ALA A 105 -4.89 -15.87 -27.30
N ARG A 106 -6.00 -15.24 -26.88
CA ARG A 106 -7.33 -15.86 -26.90
C ARG A 106 -7.78 -16.20 -28.33
N ILE A 107 -7.62 -15.28 -29.29
CA ILE A 107 -7.93 -15.54 -30.70
C ILE A 107 -7.13 -16.75 -31.23
N ALA A 108 -5.82 -16.79 -30.98
CA ALA A 108 -4.97 -17.90 -31.40
C ALA A 108 -5.42 -19.25 -30.82
N SER A 109 -5.88 -19.27 -29.56
CA SER A 109 -6.43 -20.49 -28.94
C SER A 109 -7.72 -20.95 -29.63
N ILE A 110 -8.59 -20.02 -30.05
CA ILE A 110 -9.86 -20.33 -30.72
C ILE A 110 -9.60 -20.75 -32.18
N GLU A 111 -8.68 -20.09 -32.89
CA GLU A 111 -8.30 -20.43 -34.26
C GLU A 111 -7.82 -21.89 -34.38
N GLY A 112 -7.08 -22.39 -33.39
CA GLY A 112 -6.70 -23.81 -33.32
C GLY A 112 -7.89 -24.76 -33.26
N THR A 113 -8.95 -24.41 -32.52
CA THR A 113 -10.19 -25.20 -32.51
C THR A 113 -11.02 -25.03 -33.79
N LEU A 114 -11.01 -23.82 -34.38
CA LEU A 114 -11.74 -23.49 -35.60
C LEU A 114 -11.22 -24.29 -36.80
N GLU A 115 -9.91 -24.45 -36.93
CA GLU A 115 -9.31 -25.22 -38.02
C GLU A 115 -9.78 -26.69 -37.99
N LEU A 116 -9.84 -27.29 -36.80
CA LEU A 116 -10.37 -28.64 -36.61
C LEU A 116 -11.84 -28.73 -37.03
N ARG A 117 -12.66 -27.75 -36.63
CA ARG A 117 -14.10 -27.72 -36.98
C ARG A 117 -14.33 -27.51 -38.47
N ARG A 118 -13.52 -26.69 -39.15
CA ARG A 118 -13.57 -26.52 -40.61
C ARG A 118 -13.25 -27.82 -41.36
N LYS A 119 -12.27 -28.60 -40.91
CA LYS A 119 -11.99 -29.93 -41.47
C LYS A 119 -13.14 -30.91 -41.27
N GLN A 120 -13.76 -30.91 -40.08
CA GLN A 120 -14.94 -31.74 -39.80
C GLN A 120 -16.13 -31.36 -40.68
N LEU A 121 -16.36 -30.06 -40.89
CA LEU A 121 -17.39 -29.56 -41.80
C LEU A 121 -17.13 -30.01 -43.25
N ALA A 122 -15.90 -29.86 -43.74
CA ALA A 122 -15.53 -30.28 -45.10
C ALA A 122 -15.75 -31.80 -45.31
N ALA A 123 -15.33 -32.62 -44.35
CA ALA A 123 -15.56 -34.06 -44.39
C ALA A 123 -17.06 -34.42 -44.30
N ALA A 124 -17.86 -33.66 -43.56
CA ALA A 124 -19.30 -33.86 -43.47
C ALA A 124 -20.03 -33.50 -44.78
N ILE A 125 -19.54 -32.49 -45.52
CA ILE A 125 -20.02 -32.10 -46.85
C ILE A 125 -19.66 -33.19 -47.88
N GLU A 126 -18.42 -33.67 -47.86
CA GLU A 126 -17.95 -34.72 -48.79
C GLU A 126 -18.73 -36.04 -48.59
N ASN A 127 -19.01 -36.41 -47.35
CA ASN A 127 -19.76 -37.62 -47.01
C ASN A 127 -21.28 -37.42 -46.95
N ASN A 128 -21.78 -36.23 -47.31
CA ASN A 128 -23.20 -35.86 -47.37
C ASN A 128 -24.01 -36.27 -46.12
N THR A 129 -23.50 -35.92 -44.93
CA THR A 129 -24.10 -36.31 -43.64
C THR A 129 -25.13 -35.29 -43.14
N ASP A 130 -26.11 -35.72 -42.35
CA ASP A 130 -27.13 -34.83 -41.73
C ASP A 130 -26.56 -33.82 -40.71
N LYS A 131 -25.25 -33.86 -40.41
CA LYS A 131 -24.59 -33.04 -39.38
C LYS A 131 -23.96 -31.76 -39.92
N ILE A 132 -24.07 -31.47 -41.22
CA ILE A 132 -23.48 -30.29 -41.86
C ILE A 132 -23.94 -29.00 -41.15
N ASP A 133 -25.25 -28.85 -40.92
CA ASP A 133 -25.81 -27.66 -40.26
C ASP A 133 -25.25 -27.41 -38.86
N VAL A 134 -24.98 -28.49 -38.10
CA VAL A 134 -24.44 -28.39 -36.74
C VAL A 134 -22.99 -27.90 -36.77
N TYR A 135 -22.18 -28.45 -37.67
CA TYR A 135 -20.80 -28.02 -37.83
C TYR A 135 -20.71 -26.61 -38.39
N GLN A 136 -21.59 -26.24 -39.32
CA GLN A 136 -21.64 -24.90 -39.89
C GLN A 136 -21.97 -23.86 -38.83
N ARG A 137 -23.02 -24.06 -38.01
CA ARG A 137 -23.32 -23.17 -36.88
C ARG A 137 -22.17 -23.06 -35.88
N THR A 138 -21.45 -24.15 -35.64
CA THR A 138 -20.31 -24.16 -34.73
C THR A 138 -19.17 -23.30 -35.30
N VAL A 139 -18.84 -23.47 -36.58
CA VAL A 139 -17.84 -22.65 -37.29
C VAL A 139 -18.25 -21.17 -37.28
N ASP A 140 -19.49 -20.86 -37.66
CA ASP A 140 -20.02 -19.49 -37.69
C ASP A 140 -19.96 -18.83 -36.30
N SER A 141 -20.29 -19.58 -35.23
CA SER A 141 -20.21 -19.06 -33.85
C SER A 141 -18.79 -18.78 -33.40
N LEU A 142 -17.82 -19.62 -33.79
CA LEU A 142 -16.41 -19.43 -33.44
C LEU A 142 -15.81 -18.26 -34.24
N GLU A 143 -16.20 -18.10 -35.51
CA GLU A 143 -15.81 -16.94 -36.33
C GLU A 143 -16.39 -15.64 -35.78
N ALA A 144 -17.67 -15.64 -35.38
CA ALA A 144 -18.29 -14.49 -34.73
C ALA A 144 -17.60 -14.14 -33.40
N ASN A 145 -17.23 -15.14 -32.60
CA ASN A 145 -16.46 -14.93 -31.37
C ASN A 145 -15.08 -14.32 -31.64
N ILE A 146 -14.35 -14.79 -32.66
CA ILE A 146 -13.07 -14.20 -33.07
C ILE A 146 -13.28 -12.75 -33.51
N GLY A 147 -14.33 -12.47 -34.29
CA GLY A 147 -14.70 -11.11 -34.71
C GLY A 147 -14.92 -10.19 -33.52
N GLY A 148 -15.75 -10.61 -32.55
CA GLY A 148 -16.01 -9.86 -31.33
C GLY A 148 -14.75 -9.59 -30.49
N ILE A 149 -13.85 -10.56 -30.37
CA ILE A 149 -12.58 -10.38 -29.64
C ILE A 149 -11.63 -9.45 -30.40
N ARG A 150 -11.64 -9.46 -31.75
CA ARG A 150 -10.86 -8.50 -32.56
C ARG A 150 -11.37 -7.08 -32.39
N ASP A 151 -12.68 -6.89 -32.34
CA ASP A 151 -13.28 -5.57 -32.11
C ASP A 151 -12.96 -5.07 -30.70
N GLU A 152 -13.01 -5.95 -29.69
CA GLU A 152 -12.56 -5.63 -28.32
C GLU A 152 -11.08 -5.26 -28.29
N ALA A 153 -10.22 -6.01 -28.99
CA ALA A 153 -8.78 -5.74 -29.10
C ALA A 153 -8.51 -4.36 -29.75
N ALA A 154 -9.26 -4.00 -30.79
CA ALA A 154 -9.18 -2.69 -31.43
C ALA A 154 -9.61 -1.56 -30.48
N ALA A 155 -10.68 -1.79 -29.70
CA ALA A 155 -11.13 -0.85 -28.68
C ALA A 155 -10.10 -0.67 -27.55
N LEU A 156 -9.43 -1.74 -27.12
CA LEU A 156 -8.35 -1.70 -26.14
C LEU A 156 -7.13 -0.94 -26.65
N ALA A 157 -6.73 -1.16 -27.90
CA ALA A 157 -5.65 -0.42 -28.54
C ALA A 157 -5.94 1.09 -28.62
N ALA A 158 -7.20 1.47 -28.89
CA ALA A 158 -7.63 2.87 -28.93
C ALA A 158 -7.57 3.57 -27.56
N GLN A 159 -7.59 2.83 -26.45
CA GLN A 159 -7.45 3.38 -25.10
C GLN A 159 -5.99 3.71 -24.72
N GLY A 160 -5.01 3.27 -25.51
CA GLY A 160 -3.57 3.50 -25.24
C GLY A 160 -3.22 4.95 -24.90
N PRO A 161 -3.61 5.95 -25.70
CA PRO A 161 -3.34 7.36 -25.40
C PRO A 161 -3.95 7.85 -24.08
N ALA A 162 -5.16 7.38 -23.74
CA ALA A 162 -5.81 7.74 -22.48
C ALA A 162 -5.05 7.17 -21.28
N ILE A 163 -4.59 5.91 -21.37
CA ILE A 163 -3.75 5.27 -20.35
C ILE A 163 -2.40 5.99 -20.20
N ALA A 164 -1.80 6.45 -21.30
CA ALA A 164 -0.57 7.23 -21.24
C ALA A 164 -0.78 8.59 -20.55
N LEU A 165 -1.91 9.27 -20.82
CA LEU A 165 -2.27 10.54 -20.19
C LEU A 165 -2.54 10.40 -18.69
N THR A 166 -3.21 9.33 -18.25
CA THR A 166 -3.40 9.06 -16.81
C THR A 166 -2.06 8.83 -16.12
N GLY A 167 -1.17 8.06 -16.75
CA GLY A 167 0.20 7.86 -16.27
C GLY A 167 0.98 9.19 -16.15
N LEU A 168 0.89 10.05 -17.16
CA LEU A 168 1.52 11.38 -17.13
C LEU A 168 0.96 12.26 -16.00
N GLY A 169 -0.37 12.26 -15.79
CA GLY A 169 -1.01 12.98 -14.70
C GLY A 169 -0.50 12.54 -13.33
N ILE A 170 -0.41 11.23 -13.10
CA ILE A 170 0.13 10.66 -11.86
C ILE A 170 1.61 11.05 -11.69
N LEU A 171 2.40 11.00 -12.76
CA LEU A 171 3.82 11.38 -12.71
C LEU A 171 3.98 12.84 -12.30
N VAL A 172 3.24 13.76 -12.92
CA VAL A 172 3.31 15.19 -12.60
C VAL A 172 2.91 15.44 -11.14
N LEU A 173 1.83 14.81 -10.67
CA LEU A 173 1.40 14.92 -9.27
C LEU A 173 2.45 14.38 -8.30
N ALA A 174 3.07 13.24 -8.62
CA ALA A 174 4.14 12.65 -7.81
C ALA A 174 5.36 13.58 -7.74
N LYS A 175 5.79 14.14 -8.88
CA LYS A 175 6.92 15.08 -8.96
C LYS A 175 6.66 16.36 -8.17
N LEU A 176 5.43 16.87 -8.22
CA LEU A 176 5.01 18.01 -7.40
C LEU A 176 5.04 17.67 -5.90
N ALA A 177 4.45 16.54 -5.50
CA ALA A 177 4.46 16.09 -4.10
C ALA A 177 5.88 15.89 -3.56
N GLN A 178 6.77 15.28 -4.34
CA GLN A 178 8.19 15.12 -4.02
C GLN A 178 8.88 16.46 -3.84
N SER A 179 8.66 17.40 -4.77
CA SER A 179 9.29 18.73 -4.71
C SER A 179 8.88 19.50 -3.45
N LEU A 180 7.63 19.32 -2.99
CA LEU A 180 7.09 19.99 -1.80
C LEU A 180 7.53 19.33 -0.49
N ALA A 181 7.58 17.99 -0.46
CA ALA A 181 7.91 17.23 0.75
C ALA A 181 9.42 17.14 1.02
N ALA A 182 10.26 17.29 0.00
CA ALA A 182 11.70 17.01 0.07
C ALA A 182 12.45 17.80 1.14
N ASN A 183 12.23 19.11 1.23
CA ASN A 183 12.96 19.93 2.20
C ASN A 183 12.49 19.65 3.63
N THR A 184 11.19 19.43 3.85
CA THR A 184 10.63 19.04 5.16
C THR A 184 11.17 17.68 5.60
N ALA A 185 11.21 16.71 4.70
CA ALA A 185 11.78 15.39 4.98
C ALA A 185 13.28 15.47 5.33
N LEU A 186 14.02 16.34 4.64
CA LEU A 186 15.45 16.54 4.89
C LEU A 186 15.72 17.31 6.19
N GLU A 187 14.86 18.25 6.54
CA GLU A 187 14.94 19.01 7.79
C GLU A 187 14.65 18.13 9.01
N ALA A 188 13.65 17.25 8.94
CA ALA A 188 13.42 16.23 9.95
C ALA A 188 14.66 15.34 10.17
N ARG A 189 15.27 14.87 9.07
CA ARG A 189 16.51 14.08 9.14
C ARG A 189 17.69 14.87 9.70
N PHE A 190 17.75 16.18 9.45
CA PHE A 190 18.77 17.04 10.03
C PHE A 190 18.62 17.13 11.56
N SER A 191 17.39 17.21 12.07
CA SER A 191 17.10 17.19 13.50
C SER A 191 17.51 15.86 14.15
N ASP A 192 17.24 14.73 13.47
CA ASP A 192 17.71 13.42 13.92
C ASP A 192 19.25 13.37 13.95
N TRP A 193 19.90 13.90 12.91
CA TRP A 193 21.37 13.95 12.82
C TRP A 193 22.03 14.82 13.88
N ILE A 194 21.39 15.93 14.30
CA ILE A 194 21.86 16.73 15.43
C ILE A 194 21.87 15.88 16.71
N SER A 195 20.83 15.08 16.90
CA SER A 195 20.66 14.23 18.10
C SER A 195 21.58 13.00 18.08
N ASP A 196 21.76 12.40 16.91
CA ASP A 196 22.63 11.25 16.68
C ASP A 196 23.59 11.50 15.50
N ARG A 197 24.84 11.83 15.84
CA ARG A 197 25.91 12.09 14.87
C ARG A 197 26.42 10.83 14.16
N SER A 198 25.97 9.64 14.54
CA SER A 198 26.25 8.39 13.80
C SER A 198 25.48 8.34 12.48
N ILE A 199 24.37 9.08 12.37
CA ILE A 199 23.59 9.21 11.14
C ILE A 199 24.46 9.88 10.07
N ARG A 200 24.39 9.37 8.84
CA ARG A 200 25.23 9.85 7.74
C ARG A 200 24.80 11.22 7.24
N SER A 201 25.78 12.07 6.96
CA SER A 201 25.62 13.37 6.30
C SER A 201 26.10 13.35 4.84
N GLY A 202 25.57 14.27 4.04
CA GLY A 202 25.93 14.48 2.63
C GLY A 202 25.31 13.48 1.66
N ILE A 203 25.81 13.51 0.42
CA ILE A 203 25.39 12.62 -0.67
C ILE A 203 26.62 11.91 -1.28
N PRO A 204 27.07 10.78 -0.71
CA PRO A 204 28.21 10.05 -1.26
C PRO A 204 27.87 9.45 -2.63
N MET A 205 28.82 9.49 -3.56
CA MET A 205 28.62 9.05 -4.96
C MET A 205 28.13 7.60 -5.05
N LEU A 206 28.62 6.72 -4.16
CA LEU A 206 28.19 5.31 -4.11
C LEU A 206 26.68 5.17 -3.81
N GLN A 207 26.11 6.02 -2.95
CA GLN A 207 24.67 5.94 -2.62
C GLN A 207 23.81 6.53 -3.73
N ILE A 208 24.30 7.57 -4.41
CA ILE A 208 23.65 8.08 -5.63
C ILE A 208 23.59 6.95 -6.66
N ALA A 209 24.72 6.28 -6.92
CA ALA A 209 24.79 5.17 -7.86
C ALA A 209 23.89 4.00 -7.43
N PHE A 210 23.99 3.57 -6.18
CA PHE A 210 23.15 2.49 -5.65
C PHE A 210 21.66 2.80 -5.76
N SER A 211 21.24 3.99 -5.32
CA SER A 211 19.84 4.40 -5.42
C SER A 211 19.41 4.51 -6.87
N ALA A 212 20.20 5.13 -7.75
CA ALA A 212 19.86 5.25 -9.17
C ALA A 212 19.71 3.88 -9.84
N ILE A 213 20.67 2.97 -9.63
CA ILE A 213 20.64 1.62 -10.19
C ILE A 213 19.43 0.84 -9.64
N PHE A 214 19.22 0.87 -8.32
CA PHE A 214 18.11 0.17 -7.68
C PHE A 214 16.75 0.66 -8.22
N MET A 215 16.53 1.97 -8.27
CA MET A 215 15.29 2.54 -8.81
C MET A 215 15.13 2.23 -10.30
N ALA A 216 16.19 2.37 -11.09
CA ALA A 216 16.16 2.10 -12.52
C ALA A 216 15.87 0.63 -12.83
N LEU A 217 16.46 -0.32 -12.10
CA LEU A 217 16.20 -1.75 -12.26
C LEU A 217 14.76 -2.11 -11.96
N ILE A 218 14.19 -1.58 -10.86
CA ILE A 218 12.79 -1.84 -10.50
C ILE A 218 11.84 -1.28 -11.55
N VAL A 219 12.03 -0.03 -11.95
CA VAL A 219 11.19 0.60 -12.98
C VAL A 219 11.34 -0.12 -14.32
N ALA A 220 12.56 -0.48 -14.73
CA ALA A 220 12.80 -1.22 -15.96
C ALA A 220 12.14 -2.59 -15.94
N ALA A 221 12.29 -3.36 -14.87
CA ALA A 221 11.65 -4.67 -14.72
C ALA A 221 10.13 -4.56 -14.77
N ALA A 222 9.54 -3.58 -14.08
CA ALA A 222 8.11 -3.33 -14.09
C ALA A 222 7.61 -2.93 -15.49
N VAL A 223 8.30 -2.00 -16.16
CA VAL A 223 7.95 -1.57 -17.52
C VAL A 223 8.01 -2.74 -18.51
N LEU A 224 9.07 -3.55 -18.46
CA LEU A 224 9.24 -4.70 -19.35
C LEU A 224 8.16 -5.75 -19.12
N HIS A 225 7.84 -6.08 -17.86
CA HIS A 225 6.83 -7.08 -17.52
C HIS A 225 5.42 -6.63 -17.93
N TYR A 226 5.02 -5.39 -17.60
CA TYR A 226 3.65 -4.92 -17.81
C TYR A 226 3.38 -4.36 -19.22
N SER A 227 4.40 -3.90 -19.94
CA SER A 227 4.22 -3.38 -21.31
C SER A 227 4.33 -4.47 -22.37
N PHE A 228 5.08 -5.54 -22.08
CA PHE A 228 5.33 -6.64 -23.01
C PHE A 228 5.08 -8.00 -22.33
N PRO A 229 3.79 -8.32 -22.03
CA PRO A 229 3.44 -9.58 -21.38
C PRO A 229 3.94 -10.77 -22.19
N GLY A 230 4.55 -11.76 -21.53
CA GLY A 230 5.01 -13.00 -22.15
C GLY A 230 6.28 -12.90 -23.01
N ARG A 231 6.85 -11.70 -23.21
CA ARG A 231 8.10 -11.54 -24.00
C ARG A 231 9.35 -12.04 -23.27
N PHE A 232 9.36 -11.93 -21.93
CA PHE A 232 10.48 -12.30 -21.08
C PHE A 232 10.02 -13.33 -20.04
N THR A 233 10.29 -14.61 -20.30
CA THR A 233 9.92 -15.71 -19.39
C THR A 233 10.48 -15.54 -17.98
N LEU A 234 11.69 -14.99 -17.85
CA LEU A 234 12.34 -14.71 -16.56
C LEU A 234 11.57 -13.70 -15.69
N LEU A 235 10.80 -12.79 -16.31
CA LEU A 235 9.96 -11.82 -15.59
C LEU A 235 8.53 -12.32 -15.39
N SER A 236 8.10 -13.33 -16.14
CA SER A 236 6.73 -13.87 -16.09
C SER A 236 6.60 -15.00 -15.07
N ASP A 237 7.58 -15.91 -15.06
CA ASP A 237 7.57 -17.08 -14.18
C ASP A 237 8.76 -17.05 -13.24
N PHE A 238 8.51 -17.34 -11.96
CA PHE A 238 9.58 -17.50 -11.00
C PHE A 238 10.38 -18.77 -11.34
N PRO A 239 11.71 -18.68 -11.55
CA PRO A 239 12.53 -19.80 -11.99
C PRO A 239 12.73 -20.79 -10.84
N THR A 240 11.73 -21.63 -10.60
CA THR A 240 11.76 -22.71 -9.59
C THR A 240 11.61 -24.05 -10.25
N ASP A 241 12.41 -24.99 -9.76
CA ASP A 241 12.24 -26.39 -10.09
C ASP A 241 10.88 -26.88 -9.54
N PRO A 242 10.02 -27.48 -10.38
CA PRO A 242 8.76 -28.09 -9.94
C PRO A 242 8.92 -29.05 -8.76
N GLU A 243 10.06 -29.75 -8.64
CA GLU A 243 10.31 -30.68 -7.53
C GLU A 243 10.39 -29.96 -6.18
N VAL A 244 11.13 -28.85 -6.10
CA VAL A 244 11.25 -28.04 -4.87
C VAL A 244 9.88 -27.52 -4.42
N ARG A 245 9.05 -27.11 -5.38
CA ARG A 245 7.68 -26.65 -5.09
C ARG A 245 6.82 -27.78 -4.51
N LEU A 246 6.85 -28.97 -5.12
CA LEU A 246 6.07 -30.12 -4.67
C LEU A 246 6.54 -30.63 -3.29
N THR A 247 7.85 -30.68 -3.04
CA THR A 247 8.40 -31.06 -1.72
C THR A 247 8.00 -30.05 -0.64
N SER A 248 8.01 -28.75 -0.96
CA SER A 248 7.58 -27.71 -0.01
C SER A 248 6.10 -27.83 0.33
N ILE A 249 5.25 -28.10 -0.66
CA ILE A 249 3.80 -28.34 -0.46
C ILE A 249 3.59 -29.55 0.45
N ALA A 250 4.22 -30.68 0.14
CA ALA A 250 4.10 -31.90 0.93
C ALA A 250 4.62 -31.72 2.37
N GLY A 251 5.71 -30.96 2.56
CA GLY A 251 6.24 -30.64 3.88
C GLY A 251 5.27 -29.81 4.72
N VAL A 252 4.65 -28.78 4.11
CA VAL A 252 3.65 -27.93 4.77
C VAL A 252 2.38 -28.73 5.10
N GLU A 253 1.86 -29.53 4.17
CA GLU A 253 0.71 -30.40 4.40
C GLU A 253 0.97 -31.42 5.52
N GLY A 254 2.16 -32.03 5.53
CA GLY A 254 2.58 -32.95 6.60
C GLY A 254 2.63 -32.27 7.97
N PHE A 255 3.16 -31.04 8.03
CA PHE A 255 3.19 -30.24 9.25
C PHE A 255 1.77 -29.89 9.74
N PHE A 256 0.88 -29.43 8.85
CA PHE A 256 -0.50 -29.11 9.22
C PHE A 256 -1.24 -30.33 9.75
N ASN A 257 -1.11 -31.48 9.09
CA ASN A 257 -1.73 -32.73 9.54
C ASN A 257 -1.20 -33.14 10.93
N TRP A 258 0.11 -33.05 11.15
CA TRP A 258 0.70 -33.31 12.46
C TRP A 258 0.19 -32.34 13.53
N ALA A 259 0.11 -31.05 13.21
CA ALA A 259 -0.34 -30.02 14.14
C ALA A 259 -1.82 -30.21 14.54
N VAL A 260 -2.69 -30.56 13.61
CA VAL A 260 -4.10 -30.82 13.91
C VAL A 260 -4.26 -32.07 14.77
N LEU A 261 -3.60 -33.19 14.41
CA LEU A 261 -3.72 -34.45 15.13
C LEU A 261 -3.16 -34.40 16.56
N ASN A 262 -2.07 -33.65 16.78
CA ASN A 262 -1.44 -33.54 18.11
C ASN A 262 -1.90 -32.31 18.90
N GLY A 263 -2.51 -31.34 18.22
CA GLY A 263 -2.93 -30.05 18.78
C GLY A 263 -4.42 -29.93 19.04
N GLU A 264 -5.24 -30.96 18.79
CA GLU A 264 -6.70 -30.94 18.96
C GLU A 264 -7.11 -30.33 20.31
N ALA A 265 -6.56 -30.85 21.42
CA ALA A 265 -6.84 -30.33 22.76
C ALA A 265 -6.48 -28.85 22.94
N LEU A 266 -5.39 -28.38 22.31
CA LEU A 266 -4.98 -26.97 22.36
C LEU A 266 -5.93 -26.09 21.53
N PHE A 267 -6.25 -26.49 20.30
CA PHE A 267 -7.13 -25.74 19.40
C PHE A 267 -8.57 -25.68 19.96
N ASP A 268 -9.03 -26.75 20.59
CA ASP A 268 -10.31 -26.79 21.29
C ASP A 268 -10.31 -25.86 22.51
N ALA A 269 -9.24 -25.86 23.31
CA ALA A 269 -9.13 -24.95 24.46
C ALA A 269 -9.13 -23.47 24.02
N ILE A 270 -8.42 -23.14 22.94
CA ILE A 270 -8.42 -21.79 22.36
C ILE A 270 -9.82 -21.43 21.87
N THR A 271 -10.46 -22.32 21.10
CA THR A 271 -11.82 -22.09 20.57
C THR A 271 -12.82 -21.90 21.69
N TYR A 272 -12.75 -22.73 22.73
CA TYR A 272 -13.59 -22.63 23.92
C TYR A 272 -13.39 -21.29 24.63
N CYS A 273 -12.15 -20.86 24.85
CA CYS A 273 -11.85 -19.58 25.50
C CYS A 273 -12.39 -18.38 24.69
N ILE A 274 -12.21 -18.40 23.37
CA ILE A 274 -12.72 -17.34 22.48
C ILE A 274 -14.26 -17.30 22.53
N ARG A 275 -14.92 -18.46 22.39
CA ARG A 275 -16.38 -18.56 22.44
C ARG A 275 -16.93 -18.11 23.79
N LEU A 276 -16.29 -18.49 24.88
CA LEU A 276 -16.71 -18.08 26.22
C LEU A 276 -16.81 -16.55 26.35
N VAL A 277 -15.81 -15.82 25.85
CA VAL A 277 -15.81 -14.36 25.90
C VAL A 277 -16.79 -13.77 24.87
N LEU A 278 -16.84 -14.34 23.67
CA LEU A 278 -17.74 -13.88 22.61
C LEU A 278 -19.20 -14.03 23.01
N ASP A 279 -19.61 -15.22 23.43
CA ASP A 279 -20.98 -15.53 23.83
C ASP A 279 -21.40 -14.64 25.00
N ALA A 280 -20.51 -14.39 25.97
CA ALA A 280 -20.78 -13.47 27.08
C ALA A 280 -21.04 -12.04 26.59
N LEU A 281 -20.25 -11.53 25.65
CA LEU A 281 -20.44 -10.19 25.09
C LEU A 281 -21.65 -10.11 24.16
N GLU A 282 -21.94 -11.15 23.39
CA GLU A 282 -23.16 -11.22 22.57
C GLU A 282 -24.42 -11.25 23.44
N ILE A 283 -24.42 -11.99 24.54
CA ILE A 283 -25.53 -11.96 25.51
C ILE A 283 -25.72 -10.55 26.06
N VAL A 284 -24.63 -9.86 26.42
CA VAL A 284 -24.71 -8.49 26.95
C VAL A 284 -25.22 -7.51 25.89
N PHE A 285 -24.65 -7.50 24.68
CA PHE A 285 -24.95 -6.46 23.68
C PHE A 285 -26.11 -6.76 22.74
N VAL A 286 -26.35 -8.03 22.41
CA VAL A 286 -27.33 -8.45 21.40
C VAL A 286 -28.61 -8.95 22.05
N SER A 287 -28.49 -9.87 23.02
CA SER A 287 -29.67 -10.47 23.67
C SER A 287 -30.39 -9.53 24.64
N THR A 288 -29.70 -8.48 25.12
CA THR A 288 -30.30 -7.46 25.98
C THR A 288 -31.17 -6.50 25.15
N PRO A 289 -32.36 -6.10 25.63
CA PRO A 289 -33.22 -5.15 24.92
C PRO A 289 -32.48 -3.88 24.50
N TRP A 290 -32.67 -3.46 23.24
CA TRP A 290 -31.92 -2.35 22.63
C TRP A 290 -31.98 -1.04 23.43
N ILE A 291 -33.09 -0.78 24.14
CA ILE A 291 -33.29 0.43 24.96
C ILE A 291 -32.25 0.49 26.08
N VAL A 292 -31.93 -0.65 26.70
CA VAL A 292 -30.96 -0.74 27.78
C VAL A 292 -29.56 -0.47 27.25
N ILE A 293 -29.19 -1.06 26.12
CA ILE A 293 -27.85 -0.88 25.53
C ILE A 293 -27.68 0.52 24.94
N ALA A 294 -28.70 1.04 24.25
CA ALA A 294 -28.67 2.41 23.72
C ALA A 294 -28.53 3.44 24.86
N SER A 295 -29.33 3.30 25.93
CA SER A 295 -29.23 4.21 27.08
C SER A 295 -27.88 4.09 27.79
N LEU A 296 -27.33 2.88 27.94
CA LEU A 296 -26.00 2.66 28.51
C LEU A 296 -24.90 3.33 27.67
N ILE A 297 -24.89 3.12 26.35
CA ILE A 297 -23.89 3.72 25.45
C ILE A 297 -23.98 5.25 25.47
N ILE A 298 -25.19 5.81 25.40
CA ILE A 298 -25.40 7.26 25.45
C ILE A 298 -24.92 7.83 26.79
N LEU A 299 -25.24 7.16 27.91
CA LEU A 299 -24.83 7.56 29.24
C LEU A 299 -23.30 7.52 29.41
N LEU A 300 -22.65 6.44 29.00
CA LEU A 300 -21.19 6.30 29.07
C LEU A 300 -20.48 7.33 28.17
N THR A 301 -21.03 7.59 26.98
CA THR A 301 -20.51 8.63 26.08
C THR A 301 -20.64 10.00 26.72
N TRP A 302 -21.77 10.29 27.37
CA TRP A 302 -21.97 11.55 28.07
C TRP A 302 -20.97 11.75 29.21
N LEU A 303 -20.78 10.73 30.05
CA LEU A 303 -19.84 10.77 31.19
C LEU A 303 -18.38 10.94 30.74
N THR A 304 -18.00 10.37 29.60
CA THR A 304 -16.59 10.36 29.14
C THR A 304 -16.25 11.54 28.23
N ALA A 305 -17.16 11.93 27.34
CA ALA A 305 -16.90 12.87 26.24
C ALA A 305 -17.85 14.09 26.21
N GLY A 306 -18.75 14.21 27.20
CA GLY A 306 -19.66 15.34 27.36
C GLY A 306 -20.94 15.26 26.51
N VAL A 307 -21.86 16.20 26.76
CA VAL A 307 -23.23 16.20 26.21
C VAL A 307 -23.26 16.19 24.68
N ARG A 308 -22.37 16.96 24.04
CA ARG A 308 -22.32 17.08 22.57
C ARG A 308 -22.08 15.73 21.90
N MET A 309 -21.15 14.94 22.44
CA MET A 309 -20.81 13.62 21.90
C MET A 309 -21.91 12.60 22.16
N ALA A 310 -22.61 12.70 23.30
CA ALA A 310 -23.76 11.86 23.59
C ALA A 310 -24.91 12.06 22.60
N ILE A 311 -25.18 13.30 22.18
CA ILE A 311 -26.18 13.61 21.15
C ILE A 311 -25.80 12.97 19.80
N TYR A 312 -24.54 13.10 19.38
CA TYR A 312 -24.08 12.49 18.13
C TYR A 312 -24.15 10.95 18.18
N SER A 313 -23.73 10.35 19.29
CA SER A 313 -23.82 8.90 19.50
C SER A 313 -25.26 8.40 19.51
N GLY A 314 -26.16 9.11 20.20
CA GLY A 314 -27.59 8.79 20.22
C GLY A 314 -28.25 8.91 18.84
N ALA A 315 -27.92 9.95 18.07
CA ALA A 315 -28.41 10.12 16.71
C ALA A 315 -27.93 8.98 15.79
N PHE A 316 -26.67 8.56 15.94
CA PHE A 316 -26.11 7.43 15.19
C PHE A 316 -26.79 6.09 15.54
N LEU A 317 -26.99 5.82 16.83
CA LEU A 317 -27.70 4.62 17.29
C LEU A 317 -29.15 4.58 16.81
N ALA A 318 -29.83 5.73 16.84
CA ALA A 318 -31.19 5.86 16.31
C ALA A 318 -31.24 5.59 14.79
N TYR A 319 -30.25 6.09 14.04
CA TYR A 319 -30.11 5.81 12.62
C TYR A 319 -29.90 4.32 12.33
N MET A 320 -29.03 3.64 13.09
CA MET A 320 -28.84 2.19 12.93
C MET A 320 -30.08 1.37 13.27
N GLY A 321 -30.85 1.81 14.27
CA GLY A 321 -32.15 1.20 14.60
C GLY A 321 -33.18 1.40 13.49
N LEU A 322 -33.24 2.59 12.89
CA LEU A 322 -34.17 2.91 11.79
C LEU A 322 -33.93 2.04 10.54
N LEU A 323 -32.66 1.73 10.24
CA LEU A 323 -32.26 0.93 9.09
C LEU A 323 -32.23 -0.59 9.36
N ASP A 324 -32.67 -1.03 10.54
CA ASP A 324 -32.66 -2.43 10.95
C ASP A 324 -31.26 -3.08 10.94
N PHE A 325 -30.22 -2.27 11.18
CA PHE A 325 -28.82 -2.74 11.29
C PHE A 325 -28.35 -2.90 12.74
N TRP A 326 -29.26 -2.78 13.71
CA TRP A 326 -28.95 -2.84 15.13
C TRP A 326 -28.23 -4.14 15.52
N GLU A 327 -28.80 -5.30 15.17
CA GLU A 327 -28.25 -6.60 15.56
C GLU A 327 -26.88 -6.86 14.92
N LYS A 328 -26.72 -6.49 13.63
CA LYS A 328 -25.43 -6.58 12.93
C LYS A 328 -24.38 -5.65 13.56
N ALA A 329 -24.77 -4.45 13.97
CA ALA A 329 -23.86 -3.54 14.64
C ALA A 329 -23.44 -4.06 16.04
N MET A 330 -24.38 -4.56 16.84
CA MET A 330 -24.05 -5.09 18.17
C MET A 330 -23.19 -6.35 18.12
N THR A 331 -23.41 -7.24 17.15
CA THR A 331 -22.53 -8.41 16.92
C THR A 331 -21.12 -8.00 16.51
N THR A 332 -20.96 -6.97 15.65
CA THR A 332 -19.62 -6.44 15.35
C THR A 332 -18.95 -5.84 16.59
N LEU A 333 -19.70 -5.16 17.45
CA LEU A 333 -19.19 -4.59 18.70
C LEU A 333 -18.77 -5.69 19.69
N ALA A 334 -19.52 -6.80 19.76
CA ALA A 334 -19.17 -7.98 20.55
C ALA A 334 -17.89 -8.65 20.03
N LEU A 335 -17.73 -8.79 18.71
CA LEU A 335 -16.52 -9.35 18.09
C LEU A 335 -15.29 -8.47 18.35
N LEU A 336 -15.39 -7.16 18.12
CA LEU A 336 -14.30 -6.21 18.41
C LEU A 336 -13.99 -6.18 19.91
N GLY A 337 -15.01 -6.21 20.76
CA GLY A 337 -14.87 -6.27 22.22
C GLY A 337 -14.15 -7.52 22.67
N THR A 338 -14.50 -8.69 22.12
CA THR A 338 -13.84 -9.97 22.40
C THR A 338 -12.37 -9.92 22.02
N ALA A 339 -12.05 -9.42 20.82
CA ALA A 339 -10.68 -9.27 20.37
C ALA A 339 -9.89 -8.33 21.29
N ALA A 340 -10.47 -7.21 21.71
CA ALA A 340 -9.84 -6.28 22.65
C ALA A 340 -9.59 -6.92 24.03
N CYS A 341 -10.58 -7.60 24.60
CA CYS A 341 -10.46 -8.31 25.87
C CYS A 341 -9.36 -9.37 25.82
N LEU A 342 -9.36 -10.24 24.81
CA LEU A 342 -8.34 -11.27 24.63
C LEU A 342 -6.94 -10.66 24.41
N SER A 343 -6.84 -9.60 23.62
CA SER A 343 -5.59 -8.88 23.40
C SER A 343 -5.04 -8.26 24.69
N ILE A 344 -5.90 -7.77 25.60
CA ILE A 344 -5.49 -7.24 26.89
C ILE A 344 -5.05 -8.37 27.82
N ILE A 345 -5.85 -9.44 27.92
CA ILE A 345 -5.59 -10.59 28.79
C ILE A 345 -4.28 -11.28 28.42
N ILE A 346 -3.98 -11.44 27.13
CA ILE A 346 -2.79 -12.13 26.66
C ILE A 346 -1.63 -11.14 26.46
N GLY A 347 -1.90 -9.96 25.89
CA GLY A 347 -0.89 -8.99 25.50
C GLY A 347 -0.22 -8.28 26.69
N ILE A 348 -0.95 -7.93 27.75
CA ILE A 348 -0.34 -7.28 28.92
C ILE A 348 0.66 -8.22 29.62
N PRO A 349 0.31 -9.48 29.97
CA PRO A 349 1.28 -10.41 30.56
C PRO A 349 2.48 -10.67 29.66
N LEU A 350 2.26 -10.87 28.36
CA LEU A 350 3.34 -11.11 27.41
C LEU A 350 4.27 -9.89 27.28
N GLY A 351 3.72 -8.68 27.25
CA GLY A 351 4.48 -7.43 27.23
C GLY A 351 5.29 -7.22 28.51
N MET A 352 4.70 -7.49 29.69
CA MET A 352 5.42 -7.46 30.96
C MET A 352 6.55 -8.49 31.02
N PHE A 353 6.35 -9.68 30.45
CA PHE A 353 7.37 -10.72 30.38
C PHE A 353 8.55 -10.29 29.50
N ALA A 354 8.28 -9.72 28.32
CA ALA A 354 9.31 -9.19 27.42
C ALA A 354 10.09 -8.03 28.06
N ALA A 355 9.41 -7.11 28.76
CA ALA A 355 10.04 -5.97 29.43
C ALA A 355 11.03 -6.38 30.54
N ARG A 356 10.85 -7.56 31.14
CA ARG A 356 11.75 -8.07 32.20
C ARG A 356 12.94 -8.89 31.68
N ARG A 357 13.00 -9.20 30.38
CA ARG A 357 14.10 -9.98 29.78
C ARG A 357 14.71 -9.24 28.59
N PRO A 358 15.86 -8.55 28.79
CA PRO A 358 16.58 -7.82 27.74
C PRO A 358 17.10 -8.66 26.56
N ARG A 359 16.86 -9.98 26.55
CA ARG A 359 17.22 -10.90 25.45
C ARG A 359 16.03 -11.26 24.55
N PHE A 360 14.83 -10.79 24.87
CA PHE A 360 13.61 -11.05 24.10
C PHE A 360 13.16 -9.86 23.25
N TYR A 361 13.87 -8.73 23.38
CA TYR A 361 13.85 -7.54 22.53
C TYR A 361 15.25 -7.40 21.95
#